data_AF-A0A7X7PGL3-F1
#
_entry.id   AF-A0A7X7PGL3-F1
#
_cell.length_a   1.000
_cell.length_b   1.000
_cell.length_c   1.000
_cell.angle_alpha   90.00
_cell.angle_beta   90.00
_cell.angle_gamma   90.00
#
_symmetry.space_group_name_H-M   'P 1'
#
loop_
_entity.id
_entity.type
_entity.pdbx_description
1 polymer ?
#
loop_
_entity_poly.entity_id
_entity_poly.type
_entity_poly.pdbx_seq_one_letter_code
_entity_poly.pdbx_strand_id
1 'polypeptide(L)'
;MQAERAAARARRLAAELESVPAEAASLRHTADLLLAQVHRVPKGATRVELDDFQGGVLDVELDGTLTPAENAAQYYARARKRERAAARLPDLIARARDEAAHWSALRQRIESGAATAEEIAAAQPATLQGPRAKQQVALPYRVYRTSGGLEVRVGRNPRANDALTLRHSSGNDIWLHARDVGGAHVILRWNDREANPPHRDIEEAAVLAALHSKARTSKLVPVDYTRRKYVRKPRKSPPGKVVFERGRTIFVEPDPDVAEALRQG
;
A
#
# COMPACT_ATOMS: atom_id res chain seq x y z
N MET A 1 12.90 -19.11 18.12
CA MET A 1 12.37 -18.94 16.75
C MET A 1 11.80 -17.55 16.43
N GLN A 2 10.71 -17.06 17.04
CA GLN A 2 10.14 -15.74 16.64
C GLN A 2 11.05 -14.55 17.00
N ALA A 3 11.61 -14.53 18.21
CA ALA A 3 12.58 -13.51 18.63
C ALA A 3 13.80 -13.46 17.70
N GLU A 4 14.36 -14.62 17.34
CA GLU A 4 15.52 -14.72 16.44
C GLU A 4 15.19 -14.24 15.03
N ARG A 5 13.99 -14.54 14.51
CA ARG A 5 13.52 -14.05 13.21
C ARG A 5 13.38 -12.54 13.19
N ALA A 6 12.78 -11.95 14.22
CA ALA A 6 12.65 -10.51 14.37
C ALA A 6 14.01 -9.82 14.50
N ALA A 7 14.92 -10.40 15.30
CA ALA A 7 16.30 -9.91 15.45
C ALA A 7 17.09 -10.01 14.14
N ALA A 8 16.99 -11.12 13.41
CA ALA A 8 17.62 -11.28 12.10
C ALA A 8 17.08 -10.27 11.08
N ARG A 9 15.77 -9.96 11.12
CA ARG A 9 15.17 -8.89 10.31
C ARG A 9 15.77 -7.53 10.66
N ALA A 10 15.88 -7.20 11.94
CA ALA A 10 16.47 -5.94 12.39
C ALA A 10 17.92 -5.80 11.92
N ARG A 11 18.74 -6.86 12.04
CA ARG A 11 20.14 -6.87 11.56
C ARG A 11 20.24 -6.64 10.06
N ARG A 12 19.41 -7.32 9.27
CA ARG A 12 19.39 -7.14 7.80
C ARG A 12 19.04 -5.71 7.41
N LEU A 13 18.02 -5.12 8.05
CA LEU A 13 17.61 -3.74 7.78
C LEU A 13 18.68 -2.73 8.22
N ALA A 14 19.41 -3.00 9.30
CA ALA A 14 20.52 -2.17 9.74
C ALA A 14 21.70 -2.23 8.74
N ALA A 15 22.07 -3.41 8.27
CA ALA A 15 23.09 -3.56 7.23
C ALA A 15 22.69 -2.85 5.92
N GLU A 16 21.39 -2.90 5.55
CA GLU A 16 20.88 -2.13 4.41
C GLU A 16 20.98 -0.62 4.66
N LEU A 17 20.69 -0.14 5.87
CA LEU A 17 20.81 1.28 6.20
C LEU A 17 22.27 1.79 6.10
N GLU A 18 23.25 0.94 6.39
CA GLU A 18 24.67 1.30 6.26
C GLU A 18 25.10 1.47 4.80
N SER A 19 24.60 0.63 3.87
CA SER A 19 25.00 0.70 2.45
C SER A 19 24.27 1.77 1.65
N VAL A 20 23.00 2.04 2.00
CA VAL A 20 22.11 2.91 1.20
C VAL A 20 22.64 4.33 0.97
N PRO A 21 23.25 5.04 1.93
CA PRO A 21 23.80 6.38 1.70
C PRO A 21 24.90 6.38 0.63
N ALA A 22 25.84 5.44 0.70
CA ALA A 22 26.92 5.31 -0.28
C ALA A 22 26.37 4.95 -1.68
N GLU A 23 25.40 4.04 -1.75
CA GLU A 23 24.71 3.70 -3.01
C GLU A 23 23.98 4.91 -3.61
N ALA A 24 23.27 5.69 -2.79
CA ALA A 24 22.56 6.88 -3.24
C ALA A 24 23.53 7.95 -3.76
N ALA A 25 24.64 8.18 -3.06
CA ALA A 25 25.67 9.12 -3.46
C ALA A 25 26.33 8.71 -4.78
N SER A 26 26.71 7.42 -4.93
CA SER A 26 27.27 6.89 -6.17
C SER A 26 26.31 7.09 -7.36
N LEU A 27 25.01 6.80 -7.19
CA LEU A 27 24.01 7.01 -8.23
C LEU A 27 23.84 8.49 -8.63
N ARG A 28 23.92 9.42 -7.66
CA ARG A 28 23.90 10.86 -7.96
C ARG A 28 25.15 11.27 -8.72
N HIS A 29 26.31 10.85 -8.25
CA HIS A 29 27.59 11.14 -8.90
C HIS A 29 27.61 10.68 -10.35
N THR A 30 27.11 9.46 -10.64
CA THR A 30 26.94 8.98 -12.02
C THR A 30 26.03 9.88 -12.85
N ALA A 31 24.91 10.37 -12.29
CA ALA A 31 24.01 11.29 -12.98
C ALA A 31 24.67 12.64 -13.25
N ASP A 32 25.43 13.18 -12.28
CA ASP A 32 26.16 14.44 -12.39
C ASP A 32 27.23 14.35 -13.50
N LEU A 33 27.99 13.24 -13.54
CA LEU A 33 28.98 12.97 -14.59
C LEU A 33 28.34 12.88 -15.98
N LEU A 34 27.21 12.16 -16.10
CA LEU A 34 26.48 12.06 -17.36
C LEU A 34 26.02 13.42 -17.87
N LEU A 35 25.52 14.29 -16.98
CA LEU A 35 25.10 15.64 -17.36
C LEU A 35 26.27 16.56 -17.73
N ALA A 36 27.39 16.46 -17.02
CA ALA A 36 28.58 17.25 -17.31
C ALA A 36 29.20 16.89 -18.68
N GLN A 37 29.08 15.62 -19.09
CA GLN A 37 29.75 15.07 -20.28
C GLN A 37 28.77 14.56 -21.34
N VAL A 38 27.55 15.12 -21.41
CA VAL A 38 26.51 14.71 -22.38
C VAL A 38 27.00 14.65 -23.84
N HIS A 39 27.93 15.53 -24.21
CA HIS A 39 28.50 15.63 -25.56
C HIS A 39 29.41 14.44 -25.93
N ARG A 40 29.88 13.67 -24.93
CA ARG A 40 30.71 12.48 -25.13
C ARG A 40 29.89 11.20 -25.27
N VAL A 41 28.58 11.25 -24.99
CA VAL A 41 27.72 10.06 -25.00
C VAL A 41 27.18 9.85 -26.42
N PRO A 42 27.57 8.78 -27.12
CA PRO A 42 27.08 8.50 -28.47
C PRO A 42 25.58 8.15 -28.44
N LYS A 43 24.86 8.53 -29.51
CA LYS A 43 23.44 8.17 -29.66
C LYS A 43 23.30 6.66 -29.75
N GLY A 44 22.42 6.07 -28.95
CA GLY A 44 22.20 4.62 -28.95
C GLY A 44 23.19 3.82 -28.10
N ALA A 45 24.14 4.47 -27.43
CA ALA A 45 25.12 3.77 -26.59
C ALA A 45 24.45 3.11 -25.38
N THR A 46 24.85 1.88 -25.09
CA THR A 46 24.44 1.14 -23.89
C THR A 46 25.47 1.22 -22.76
N ARG A 47 26.63 1.83 -23.03
CA ARG A 47 27.76 1.98 -22.11
C ARG A 47 28.63 3.17 -22.53
N VAL A 48 29.19 3.90 -21.58
CA VAL A 48 30.10 5.02 -21.84
C VAL A 48 31.12 5.18 -20.70
N GLU A 49 32.37 5.46 -21.06
CA GLU A 49 33.41 5.84 -20.11
C GLU A 49 33.43 7.37 -19.95
N LEU A 50 33.30 7.84 -18.71
CA LEU A 50 33.27 9.26 -18.35
C LEU A 50 34.41 9.58 -17.41
N ASP A 51 35.06 10.73 -17.59
CA ASP A 51 36.13 11.15 -16.68
C ASP A 51 35.53 11.55 -15.33
N ASP A 52 36.02 10.97 -14.25
CA ASP A 52 35.55 11.31 -12.90
C ASP A 52 36.06 12.69 -12.48
N PHE A 53 35.27 13.44 -11.69
CA PHE A 53 35.68 14.74 -11.15
C PHE A 53 36.93 14.66 -10.25
N GLN A 54 37.20 13.49 -9.67
CA GLN A 54 38.36 13.23 -8.82
C GLN A 54 39.53 12.58 -9.58
N GLY A 55 39.40 12.40 -10.90
CA GLY A 55 40.35 11.70 -11.75
C GLY A 55 40.04 10.21 -11.88
N GLY A 56 40.49 9.63 -12.99
CA GLY A 56 40.11 8.28 -13.41
C GLY A 56 38.88 8.28 -14.33
N VAL A 57 38.44 7.09 -14.72
CA VAL A 57 37.30 6.88 -15.61
C VAL A 57 36.24 6.04 -14.90
N LEU A 58 34.99 6.48 -14.99
CA LEU A 58 33.82 5.74 -14.54
C LEU A 58 33.10 5.17 -15.76
N ASP A 59 32.90 3.87 -15.73
CA ASP A 59 32.15 3.16 -16.76
C ASP A 59 30.67 3.11 -16.39
N VAL A 60 29.82 3.67 -17.25
CA VAL A 60 28.41 3.93 -16.97
C VAL A 60 27.53 3.17 -17.95
N GLU A 61 26.63 2.34 -17.41
CA GLU A 61 25.58 1.67 -18.18
C GLU A 61 24.47 2.65 -18.60
N LEU A 62 23.98 2.50 -19.82
CA LEU A 62 22.96 3.36 -20.39
C LEU A 62 21.84 2.54 -21.01
N ASP A 63 20.64 3.11 -21.00
CA ASP A 63 19.57 2.70 -21.90
C ASP A 63 19.78 3.43 -23.25
N GLY A 64 20.18 2.68 -24.26
CA GLY A 64 20.43 3.22 -25.61
C GLY A 64 19.18 3.76 -26.31
N THR A 65 17.98 3.48 -25.79
CA THR A 65 16.73 4.08 -26.31
C THR A 65 16.49 5.49 -25.80
N LEU A 66 17.26 5.94 -24.81
CA LEU A 66 17.09 7.22 -24.14
C LEU A 66 18.20 8.21 -24.48
N THR A 67 17.89 9.49 -24.34
CA THR A 67 18.89 10.55 -24.40
C THR A 67 19.83 10.49 -23.19
N PRO A 68 21.04 11.08 -23.27
CA PRO A 68 21.95 11.17 -22.12
C PRO A 68 21.32 11.85 -20.89
N ALA A 69 20.52 12.89 -21.12
CA ALA A 69 19.80 13.60 -20.07
C ALA A 69 18.72 12.73 -19.41
N GLU A 70 17.99 11.91 -20.18
CA GLU A 70 17.02 10.96 -19.65
C GLU A 70 17.68 9.82 -18.88
N ASN A 71 18.83 9.32 -19.33
CA ASN A 71 19.64 8.37 -18.58
C ASN A 71 20.07 8.97 -17.22
N ALA A 72 20.60 10.19 -17.20
CA ALA A 72 20.93 10.88 -15.95
C ALA A 72 19.70 11.05 -15.03
N ALA A 73 18.54 11.39 -15.59
CA ALA A 73 17.29 11.48 -14.85
C ALA A 73 16.88 10.14 -14.21
N GLN A 74 17.12 9.00 -14.87
CA GLN A 74 16.92 7.67 -14.27
C GLN A 74 17.87 7.42 -13.10
N TYR A 75 19.15 7.75 -13.23
CA TYR A 75 20.12 7.62 -12.15
C TYR A 75 19.72 8.46 -10.93
N TYR A 76 19.31 9.72 -11.12
CA TYR A 76 18.75 10.51 -10.02
C TYR A 76 17.47 9.91 -9.44
N ALA A 77 16.59 9.33 -10.27
CA ALA A 77 15.38 8.68 -9.79
C ALA A 77 15.69 7.47 -8.89
N ARG A 78 16.72 6.68 -9.25
CA ARG A 78 17.25 5.58 -8.45
C ARG A 78 17.86 6.10 -7.14
N ALA A 79 18.66 7.16 -7.20
CA ALA A 79 19.23 7.80 -6.00
C ALA A 79 18.14 8.28 -5.03
N ARG A 80 17.15 9.04 -5.51
CA ARG A 80 15.99 9.48 -4.70
C ARG A 80 15.21 8.31 -4.11
N LYS A 81 15.12 7.18 -4.81
CA LYS A 81 14.48 5.97 -4.29
C LYS A 81 15.27 5.39 -3.12
N ARG A 82 16.60 5.36 -3.21
CA ARG A 82 17.49 4.93 -2.12
C ARG A 82 17.40 5.86 -0.92
N GLU A 83 17.42 7.18 -1.12
CA GLU A 83 17.25 8.17 -0.04
C GLU A 83 15.90 8.02 0.69
N ARG A 84 14.81 7.82 -0.05
CA ARG A 84 13.50 7.53 0.55
C ARG A 84 13.47 6.22 1.31
N ALA A 85 14.27 5.22 0.91
CA ALA A 85 14.41 3.99 1.68
C ALA A 85 15.17 4.26 2.98
N ALA A 86 16.30 4.98 2.93
CA ALA A 86 17.06 5.39 4.12
C ALA A 86 16.20 6.12 5.14
N ALA A 87 15.33 7.04 4.70
CA ALA A 87 14.43 7.75 5.60
C ALA A 87 13.42 6.86 6.36
N ARG A 88 13.09 5.68 5.81
CA ARG A 88 12.10 4.75 6.40
C ARG A 88 12.72 3.60 7.18
N LEU A 89 13.98 3.28 6.90
CA LEU A 89 14.69 2.16 7.53
C LEU A 89 14.80 2.28 9.06
N PRO A 90 15.10 3.45 9.65
CA PRO A 90 15.15 3.62 11.11
C PRO A 90 13.87 3.14 11.83
N ASP A 91 12.69 3.57 11.35
CA ASP A 91 11.41 3.17 11.93
C ASP A 91 11.13 1.67 11.79
N LEU A 92 11.61 1.04 10.71
CA LEU A 92 11.45 -0.39 10.48
C LEU A 92 12.40 -1.20 11.36
N ILE A 93 13.63 -0.70 11.57
CA ILE A 93 14.61 -1.27 12.49
C ILE A 93 14.10 -1.19 13.93
N ALA A 94 13.62 -0.02 14.36
CA ALA A 94 13.05 0.18 15.69
C ALA A 94 11.91 -0.82 15.96
N ARG A 95 10.91 -0.87 15.09
CA ARG A 95 9.79 -1.83 15.20
C ARG A 95 10.25 -3.29 15.23
N ALA A 96 11.28 -3.64 14.46
CA ALA A 96 11.83 -5.00 14.48
C ALA A 96 12.58 -5.34 15.77
N ARG A 97 13.26 -4.35 16.36
CA ARG A 97 13.93 -4.49 17.66
C ARG A 97 12.92 -4.60 18.79
N ASP A 98 11.87 -3.77 18.78
CA ASP A 98 10.79 -3.84 19.76
C ASP A 98 10.08 -5.19 19.72
N GLU A 99 9.79 -5.69 18.52
CA GLU A 99 9.22 -7.03 18.32
C GLU A 99 10.15 -8.12 18.86
N ALA A 100 11.46 -8.03 18.60
CA ALA A 100 12.44 -8.98 19.12
C ALA A 100 12.51 -8.95 20.66
N ALA A 101 12.52 -7.76 21.25
CA ALA A 101 12.54 -7.56 22.70
C ALA A 101 11.27 -8.13 23.35
N HIS A 102 10.09 -7.85 22.77
CA HIS A 102 8.82 -8.40 23.22
C HIS A 102 8.85 -9.94 23.24
N TRP A 103 9.24 -10.56 22.12
CA TRP A 103 9.32 -12.03 22.05
C TRP A 103 10.36 -12.62 23.00
N SER A 104 11.47 -11.91 23.22
CA SER A 104 12.50 -12.34 24.16
C SER A 104 12.03 -12.26 25.61
N ALA A 105 11.33 -11.18 25.99
CA ALA A 105 10.75 -11.02 27.31
C ALA A 105 9.67 -12.05 27.59
N LEU A 106 8.79 -12.32 26.61
CA LEU A 106 7.79 -13.37 26.74
C LEU A 106 8.43 -14.75 26.93
N ARG A 107 9.48 -15.05 26.16
CA ARG A 107 10.23 -16.30 26.30
C ARG A 107 10.80 -16.46 27.72
N GLN A 108 11.42 -15.42 28.27
CA GLN A 108 11.95 -15.45 29.64
C GLN A 108 10.85 -15.68 30.68
N ARG A 109 9.69 -15.04 30.52
CA ARG A 109 8.54 -15.24 31.41
C ARG A 109 7.96 -16.65 31.32
N ILE A 110 7.97 -17.26 30.14
CA ILE A 110 7.57 -18.67 29.95
C ILE A 110 8.57 -19.59 30.66
N GLU A 111 9.87 -19.36 30.45
CA GLU A 111 10.95 -20.15 31.06
C GLU A 111 10.96 -20.04 32.60
N SER A 112 10.58 -18.88 33.16
CA SER A 112 10.46 -18.69 34.60
C SER A 112 9.12 -19.09 35.21
N GLY A 113 8.15 -19.54 34.40
CA GLY A 113 6.80 -19.89 34.85
C GLY A 113 5.91 -18.69 35.23
N ALA A 114 6.36 -17.45 34.97
CA ALA A 114 5.62 -16.21 35.27
C ALA A 114 4.71 -15.73 34.13
N ALA A 115 4.62 -16.49 33.02
CA ALA A 115 3.74 -16.18 31.90
C ALA A 115 2.33 -16.71 32.14
N THR A 116 1.31 -15.93 31.79
CA THR A 116 -0.09 -16.37 31.88
C THR A 116 -0.48 -17.24 30.68
N ALA A 117 -1.50 -18.08 30.85
CA ALA A 117 -2.04 -18.90 29.75
C ALA A 117 -2.55 -18.04 28.58
N GLU A 118 -3.04 -16.83 28.86
CA GLU A 118 -3.50 -15.86 27.85
C GLU A 118 -2.34 -15.27 27.04
N GLU A 119 -1.23 -14.91 27.69
CA GLU A 119 -0.01 -14.42 27.03
C GLU A 119 0.58 -15.49 26.11
N ILE A 120 0.58 -16.75 26.55
CA ILE A 120 1.05 -17.89 25.75
C ILE A 120 0.10 -18.15 24.58
N ALA A 121 -1.22 -18.07 24.79
CA ALA A 121 -2.21 -18.27 23.73
C ALA A 121 -2.16 -17.18 22.64
N ALA A 122 -1.95 -15.92 23.03
CA ALA A 122 -1.79 -14.80 22.10
C ALA A 122 -0.51 -14.90 21.25
N ALA A 123 0.51 -15.58 21.76
CA ALA A 123 1.79 -15.79 21.10
C ALA A 123 1.82 -16.96 20.11
N GLN A 124 0.80 -17.83 20.12
CA GLN A 124 0.79 -18.99 19.23
C GLN A 124 0.56 -18.56 17.78
N PRO A 125 1.35 -19.09 16.82
CA PRO A 125 1.06 -18.89 15.41
C PRO A 125 -0.33 -19.46 15.11
N ALA A 126 -1.10 -18.76 14.28
CA ALA A 126 -2.47 -19.12 13.91
C ALA A 126 -2.62 -20.56 13.38
N THR A 127 -1.53 -21.19 12.95
CA THR A 127 -1.47 -22.58 12.44
C THR A 127 -1.49 -23.67 13.52
N LEU A 128 -1.21 -23.36 14.79
CA LEU A 128 -1.21 -24.34 15.89
C LEU A 128 -2.46 -24.27 16.77
N GLN A 129 -3.38 -23.36 16.46
CA GLN A 129 -4.72 -23.44 17.00
C GLN A 129 -5.39 -24.64 16.33
N GLY A 130 -5.48 -25.78 17.04
CA GLY A 130 -6.37 -26.89 16.66
C GLY A 130 -7.78 -26.37 16.37
N PRO A 131 -8.68 -27.14 15.73
CA PRO A 131 -9.94 -26.64 15.17
C PRO A 131 -10.84 -26.06 16.26
N ARG A 132 -10.60 -24.80 16.62
CA ARG A 132 -11.42 -24.02 17.53
C ARG A 132 -12.66 -23.63 16.75
N ALA A 133 -13.80 -23.94 17.37
CA ALA A 133 -15.14 -23.61 16.92
C ALA A 133 -15.15 -22.28 16.17
N LYS A 134 -15.46 -22.34 14.86
CA LYS A 134 -15.69 -21.24 13.91
C LYS A 134 -15.42 -19.86 14.51
N GLN A 135 -14.16 -19.53 14.74
CA GLN A 135 -13.78 -18.18 15.11
C GLN A 135 -14.03 -17.36 13.84
N GLN A 136 -15.03 -16.48 13.89
CA GLN A 136 -15.42 -15.63 12.77
C GLN A 136 -14.17 -14.97 12.21
N VAL A 137 -13.74 -15.40 11.02
CA VAL A 137 -12.66 -14.78 10.26
C VAL A 137 -13.03 -13.31 10.19
N ALA A 138 -12.24 -12.43 10.84
CA ALA A 138 -12.46 -11.00 10.78
C ALA A 138 -12.52 -10.63 9.29
N LEU A 139 -13.71 -10.24 8.82
CA LEU A 139 -13.95 -9.99 7.41
C LEU A 139 -12.92 -8.95 6.93
N PRO A 140 -12.37 -9.10 5.70
CA PRO A 140 -11.32 -8.22 5.20
C PRO A 140 -11.79 -6.76 5.00
N TYR A 141 -13.02 -6.44 5.34
CA TYR A 141 -13.67 -5.15 5.19
C TYR A 141 -14.35 -4.74 6.51
N ARG A 142 -14.58 -3.44 6.67
CA ARG A 142 -15.51 -2.88 7.65
C ARG A 142 -16.92 -2.93 7.06
N VAL A 143 -17.91 -3.18 7.90
CA VAL A 143 -19.32 -3.16 7.51
C VAL A 143 -19.95 -1.91 8.12
N TYR A 144 -20.77 -1.24 7.33
CA TYR A 144 -21.60 -0.10 7.69
C TYR A 144 -23.00 -0.37 7.16
N ARG A 145 -23.99 0.35 7.67
CA ARG A 145 -25.33 0.37 7.09
C ARG A 145 -25.69 1.78 6.71
N THR A 146 -26.12 1.94 5.46
CA THR A 146 -26.82 3.14 5.01
C THR A 146 -28.06 3.38 5.87
N SER A 147 -28.51 4.63 5.92
CA SER A 147 -29.75 4.91 6.64
C SER A 147 -30.97 4.30 5.94
N GLY A 148 -30.85 3.79 4.70
CA GLY A 148 -31.85 2.95 4.02
C GLY A 148 -31.78 1.46 4.39
N GLY A 149 -30.86 1.07 5.28
CA GLY A 149 -30.67 -0.31 5.73
C GLY A 149 -29.80 -1.18 4.82
N LEU A 150 -29.30 -0.62 3.70
CA LEU A 150 -28.38 -1.32 2.80
C LEU A 150 -26.99 -1.44 3.40
N GLU A 151 -26.38 -2.60 3.23
CA GLU A 151 -25.05 -2.90 3.75
C GLU A 151 -23.95 -2.27 2.86
N VAL A 152 -23.02 -1.56 3.47
CA VAL A 152 -21.83 -0.99 2.82
C VAL A 152 -20.58 -1.64 3.39
N ARG A 153 -19.69 -2.10 2.51
CA ARG A 153 -18.43 -2.74 2.86
C ARG A 153 -17.26 -1.87 2.44
N VAL A 154 -16.34 -1.59 3.36
CA VAL A 154 -15.17 -0.74 3.11
C VAL A 154 -13.89 -1.54 3.31
N GLY A 155 -13.05 -1.60 2.28
CA GLY A 155 -11.77 -2.31 2.35
C GLY A 155 -10.77 -1.62 3.29
N ARG A 156 -10.02 -2.41 4.07
CA ARG A 156 -9.09 -1.89 5.09
C ARG A 156 -7.68 -1.58 4.56
N ASN A 157 -7.28 -2.23 3.48
CA ASN A 157 -5.94 -2.12 2.89
C ASN A 157 -5.98 -2.61 1.41
N PRO A 158 -4.92 -2.41 0.61
CA PRO A 158 -4.96 -2.78 -0.81
C PRO A 158 -5.24 -4.27 -1.11
N ARG A 159 -4.78 -5.20 -0.26
CA ARG A 159 -5.10 -6.64 -0.42
C ARG A 159 -6.56 -6.95 -0.06
N ALA A 160 -7.07 -6.28 0.97
CA ALA A 160 -8.47 -6.33 1.36
C ALA A 160 -9.39 -5.73 0.28
N ASN A 161 -8.97 -4.64 -0.39
CA ASN A 161 -9.70 -4.05 -1.51
C ASN A 161 -9.88 -5.06 -2.65
N ASP A 162 -8.82 -5.78 -3.02
CA ASP A 162 -8.90 -6.85 -4.02
C ASP A 162 -9.85 -7.95 -3.58
N ALA A 163 -9.73 -8.44 -2.35
CA ALA A 163 -10.61 -9.48 -1.82
C ALA A 163 -12.07 -9.02 -1.80
N LEU A 164 -12.33 -7.80 -1.34
CA LEU A 164 -13.66 -7.20 -1.28
C LEU A 164 -14.29 -7.10 -2.69
N THR A 165 -13.52 -6.59 -3.65
CA THR A 165 -13.99 -6.33 -5.02
C THR A 165 -14.08 -7.60 -5.85
N LEU A 166 -13.20 -8.58 -5.64
CA LEU A 166 -13.13 -9.76 -6.50
C LEU A 166 -13.79 -11.00 -5.91
N ARG A 167 -13.90 -11.11 -4.58
CA ARG A 167 -14.39 -12.33 -3.90
C ARG A 167 -15.62 -12.09 -3.01
N HIS A 168 -15.75 -10.92 -2.39
CA HIS A 168 -16.84 -10.63 -1.44
C HIS A 168 -17.92 -9.68 -2.00
N SER A 169 -18.04 -9.57 -3.31
CA SER A 169 -19.05 -8.74 -3.98
C SER A 169 -19.70 -9.49 -5.13
N SER A 170 -21.00 -9.26 -5.29
CA SER A 170 -21.80 -9.67 -6.43
C SER A 170 -21.57 -8.74 -7.61
N GLY A 171 -21.79 -9.23 -8.84
CA GLY A 171 -21.66 -8.41 -10.05
C GLY A 171 -22.61 -7.19 -10.09
N ASN A 172 -23.71 -7.23 -9.35
CA ASN A 172 -24.69 -6.14 -9.29
C ASN A 172 -24.41 -5.12 -8.19
N ASP A 173 -23.56 -5.45 -7.22
CA ASP A 173 -23.19 -4.51 -6.16
C ASP A 173 -22.58 -3.24 -6.78
N ILE A 174 -22.76 -2.10 -6.13
CA ILE A 174 -22.15 -0.85 -6.56
C ILE A 174 -20.77 -0.75 -5.94
N TRP A 175 -19.76 -0.56 -6.79
CA TRP A 175 -18.39 -0.27 -6.40
C TRP A 175 -18.17 1.23 -6.46
N LEU A 176 -17.53 1.78 -5.42
CA LEU A 176 -17.17 3.18 -5.31
C LEU A 176 -15.70 3.35 -4.91
N HIS A 177 -15.05 4.40 -5.42
CA HIS A 177 -13.67 4.77 -5.10
C HIS A 177 -13.43 6.25 -5.37
N ALA A 178 -12.62 6.90 -4.52
CA ALA A 178 -12.27 8.30 -4.69
C ALA A 178 -11.40 8.51 -5.95
N ARG A 179 -11.83 9.39 -6.83
CA ARG A 179 -11.25 9.58 -8.17
C ARG A 179 -9.81 10.10 -8.10
N ASP A 180 -8.93 9.50 -8.91
CA ASP A 180 -7.52 9.88 -9.07
C ASP A 180 -6.67 9.92 -7.78
N VAL A 181 -7.17 9.37 -6.68
CA VAL A 181 -6.48 9.34 -5.39
C VAL A 181 -6.46 7.95 -4.76
N GLY A 182 -5.44 7.68 -3.96
CA GLY A 182 -5.38 6.43 -3.19
C GLY A 182 -6.48 6.38 -2.13
N GLY A 183 -7.23 5.28 -2.06
CA GLY A 183 -8.31 5.11 -1.08
C GLY A 183 -8.82 3.67 -0.97
N ALA A 184 -9.76 3.47 -0.06
CA ALA A 184 -10.46 2.20 0.11
C ALA A 184 -11.41 1.92 -1.06
N HIS A 185 -11.59 0.65 -1.42
CA HIS A 185 -12.73 0.26 -2.24
C HIS A 185 -13.96 0.16 -1.34
N VAL A 186 -15.06 0.74 -1.78
CA VAL A 186 -16.34 0.68 -1.10
C VAL A 186 -17.32 -0.11 -1.96
N ILE A 187 -18.05 -1.04 -1.35
CA ILE A 187 -19.08 -1.83 -2.01
C ILE A 187 -20.41 -1.58 -1.29
N LEU A 188 -21.36 -0.96 -1.97
CA LEU A 188 -22.76 -0.92 -1.55
C LEU A 188 -23.44 -2.18 -2.07
N ARG A 189 -23.93 -3.02 -1.15
CA ARG A 189 -24.60 -4.28 -1.47
C ARG A 189 -25.93 -3.99 -2.16
N TRP A 190 -26.10 -4.56 -3.35
CA TRP A 190 -27.28 -4.35 -4.15
C TRP A 190 -27.67 -5.61 -4.89
N ASN A 191 -28.89 -6.09 -4.60
CA ASN A 191 -29.39 -7.36 -5.13
C ASN A 191 -30.27 -7.18 -6.37
N ASP A 192 -30.82 -5.99 -6.60
CA ASP A 192 -31.68 -5.72 -7.76
C ASP A 192 -30.85 -5.54 -9.04
N ARG A 193 -31.30 -6.22 -10.11
CA ARG A 193 -30.64 -6.21 -11.43
C ARG A 193 -31.09 -5.04 -12.29
N GLU A 194 -32.32 -4.60 -12.13
CA GLU A 194 -33.01 -3.68 -13.04
C GLU A 194 -33.03 -2.26 -12.47
N ALA A 195 -33.21 -2.11 -11.16
CA ALA A 195 -33.15 -0.82 -10.50
C ALA A 195 -31.71 -0.43 -10.08
N ASN A 196 -31.47 0.88 -9.97
CA ASN A 196 -30.31 1.41 -9.25
C ASN A 196 -30.67 1.60 -7.77
N PRO A 197 -29.70 1.52 -6.85
CA PRO A 197 -29.95 1.89 -5.46
C PRO A 197 -30.44 3.34 -5.36
N PRO A 198 -31.22 3.67 -4.31
CA PRO A 198 -31.60 5.05 -4.04
C PRO A 198 -30.36 5.96 -4.00
N HIS A 199 -30.49 7.19 -4.53
CA HIS A 199 -29.38 8.12 -4.62
C HIS A 199 -28.71 8.39 -3.28
N ARG A 200 -29.51 8.51 -2.22
CA ARG A 200 -29.06 8.70 -0.84
C ARG A 200 -28.07 7.62 -0.38
N ASP A 201 -28.36 6.35 -0.65
CA ASP A 201 -27.50 5.25 -0.20
C ASP A 201 -26.17 5.22 -0.98
N ILE A 202 -26.19 5.67 -2.24
CA ILE A 202 -24.98 5.86 -3.06
C ILE A 202 -24.14 7.02 -2.51
N GLU A 203 -24.79 8.12 -2.12
CA GLU A 203 -24.15 9.31 -1.56
C GLU A 203 -23.48 9.00 -0.21
N GLU A 204 -24.18 8.31 0.70
CA GLU A 204 -23.63 7.85 1.98
C GLU A 204 -22.42 6.91 1.78
N ALA A 205 -22.51 5.98 0.82
CA ALA A 205 -21.39 5.12 0.47
C ALA A 205 -20.23 5.91 -0.15
N ALA A 206 -20.51 6.98 -0.90
CA ALA A 206 -19.50 7.86 -1.48
C ALA A 206 -18.79 8.69 -0.40
N VAL A 207 -19.51 9.19 0.61
CA VAL A 207 -18.91 9.86 1.78
C VAL A 207 -17.91 8.92 2.48
N LEU A 208 -18.28 7.64 2.67
CA LEU A 208 -17.36 6.63 3.19
C LEU A 208 -16.12 6.45 2.28
N ALA A 209 -16.30 6.43 0.95
CA ALA A 209 -15.16 6.33 0.02
C ALA A 209 -14.22 7.55 0.13
N ALA A 210 -14.77 8.75 0.30
CA ALA A 210 -14.03 9.98 0.46
C ALA A 210 -13.24 10.01 1.80
N LEU A 211 -13.88 9.63 2.91
CA LEU A 211 -13.25 9.59 4.25
C LEU A 211 -12.12 8.56 4.36
N HIS A 212 -12.27 7.41 3.70
CA HIS A 212 -11.24 6.36 3.64
C HIS A 212 -10.27 6.55 2.46
N SER A 213 -10.13 7.79 1.96
CA SER A 213 -9.17 8.18 0.93
C SER A 213 -8.13 9.19 1.41
N LYS A 214 -7.12 9.44 0.57
CA LYS A 214 -6.17 10.54 0.78
C LYS A 214 -6.81 11.93 0.67
N ALA A 215 -8.00 12.05 0.08
CA ALA A 215 -8.72 13.31 -0.09
C ALA A 215 -9.67 13.65 1.08
N ARG A 216 -9.58 12.92 2.21
CA ARG A 216 -10.46 13.11 3.38
C ARG A 216 -10.50 14.53 3.98
N THR A 217 -9.51 15.36 3.69
CA THR A 217 -9.42 16.76 4.19
C THR A 217 -9.89 17.79 3.16
N SER A 218 -10.28 17.34 1.95
CA SER A 218 -10.78 18.22 0.89
C SER A 218 -12.25 18.53 1.15
N LYS A 219 -12.68 19.76 0.88
CA LYS A 219 -14.08 20.17 1.04
C LYS A 219 -15.03 19.39 0.12
N LEU A 220 -14.59 19.13 -1.11
CA LEU A 220 -15.37 18.42 -2.11
C LEU A 220 -14.49 17.34 -2.76
N VAL A 221 -14.95 16.09 -2.72
CA VAL A 221 -14.21 14.93 -3.25
C VAL A 221 -15.01 14.28 -4.38
N PRO A 222 -14.44 14.17 -5.60
CA PRO A 222 -15.04 13.36 -6.66
C PRO A 222 -14.89 11.87 -6.33
N VAL A 223 -16.01 11.16 -6.32
CA VAL A 223 -16.08 9.70 -6.11
C VAL A 223 -16.68 9.05 -7.34
N ASP A 224 -15.93 8.13 -7.93
CA ASP A 224 -16.41 7.34 -9.06
C ASP A 224 -17.15 6.11 -8.54
N TYR A 225 -18.29 5.81 -9.16
CA TYR A 225 -19.06 4.62 -8.89
C TYR A 225 -19.52 3.91 -10.16
N THR A 226 -19.57 2.58 -10.10
CA THR A 226 -20.08 1.73 -11.18
C THR A 226 -20.59 0.41 -10.59
N ARG A 227 -21.24 -0.42 -11.39
CA ARG A 227 -21.53 -1.79 -10.95
C ARG A 227 -20.24 -2.60 -10.93
N ARG A 228 -20.06 -3.43 -9.90
CA ARG A 228 -18.87 -4.25 -9.71
C ARG A 228 -18.54 -5.13 -10.93
N LYS A 229 -19.54 -5.61 -11.69
CA LYS A 229 -19.31 -6.39 -12.93
C LYS A 229 -18.51 -5.65 -14.01
N TYR A 230 -18.49 -4.32 -13.97
CA TYR A 230 -17.70 -3.48 -14.86
C TYR A 230 -16.31 -3.15 -14.30
N VAL A 231 -15.97 -3.65 -13.11
CA VAL A 231 -14.66 -3.49 -12.47
C VAL A 231 -13.84 -4.75 -12.71
N ARG A 232 -12.62 -4.57 -13.21
CA ARG A 232 -11.69 -5.67 -13.56
C ARG A 232 -10.31 -5.38 -12.99
N LYS A 233 -9.60 -6.45 -12.65
CA LYS A 233 -8.19 -6.36 -12.23
C LYS A 233 -7.29 -6.77 -13.40
N PRO A 234 -6.43 -5.87 -13.93
CA PRO A 234 -5.47 -6.23 -14.96
C PRO A 234 -4.51 -7.32 -14.47
N ARG A 235 -4.09 -8.23 -15.36
CA ARG A 235 -3.12 -9.28 -15.01
C ARG A 235 -1.83 -8.66 -14.51
N LYS A 236 -1.27 -9.23 -13.44
CA LYS A 236 -0.01 -8.77 -12.80
C LYS A 236 -0.06 -7.34 -12.22
N SER A 237 -1.25 -6.74 -12.06
CA SER A 237 -1.34 -5.43 -11.41
C SER A 237 -1.08 -5.52 -9.89
N PRO A 238 -0.50 -4.48 -9.27
CA PRO A 238 -0.35 -4.41 -7.81
C PRO A 238 -1.70 -4.55 -7.08
N PRO A 239 -1.71 -5.03 -5.83
CA PRO A 239 -2.94 -5.12 -5.04
C PRO A 239 -3.67 -3.77 -4.93
N GLY A 240 -5.00 -3.80 -5.04
CA GLY A 240 -5.86 -2.62 -5.05
C GLY A 240 -5.98 -1.92 -6.40
N LYS A 241 -5.16 -2.26 -7.40
CA LYS A 241 -5.23 -1.64 -8.72
C LYS A 241 -6.31 -2.32 -9.59
N VAL A 242 -7.37 -1.58 -9.86
CA VAL A 242 -8.48 -1.98 -10.74
C VAL A 242 -8.65 -1.01 -11.90
N VAL A 243 -9.27 -1.49 -12.97
CA VAL A 243 -9.80 -0.68 -14.07
C VAL A 243 -11.31 -0.87 -14.09
N PHE A 244 -12.05 0.17 -14.43
CA PHE A 244 -13.50 0.11 -14.48
C PHE A 244 -14.05 0.80 -15.72
N GLU A 245 -15.21 0.34 -16.16
CA GLU A 245 -15.96 0.91 -17.28
C GLU A 245 -17.30 1.45 -16.79
N ARG A 246 -17.93 2.33 -17.59
CA ARG A 246 -19.28 2.85 -17.35
C ARG A 246 -19.44 3.53 -15.98
N GLY A 247 -18.36 4.18 -15.52
CA GLY A 247 -18.36 4.93 -14.26
C GLY A 247 -19.16 6.21 -14.36
N ARG A 248 -19.76 6.60 -13.24
CA ARG A 248 -20.33 7.92 -13.00
C ARG A 248 -19.59 8.54 -11.82
N THR A 249 -19.52 9.86 -11.79
CA THR A 249 -18.87 10.59 -10.70
C THR A 249 -19.93 11.33 -9.89
N ILE A 250 -19.85 11.22 -8.56
CA ILE A 250 -20.61 12.04 -7.62
C ILE A 250 -19.61 12.87 -6.80
N PHE A 251 -20.00 14.08 -6.43
CA PHE A 251 -19.19 14.96 -5.59
C PHE A 251 -19.77 14.96 -4.18
N VAL A 252 -18.94 14.65 -3.19
CA VAL A 252 -19.36 14.56 -1.79
C VAL A 252 -18.40 15.29 -0.87
N GLU A 253 -18.92 15.80 0.23
CA GLU A 253 -18.11 16.37 1.31
C GLU A 253 -17.78 15.25 2.32
N PRO A 254 -16.50 15.05 2.71
CA PRO A 254 -16.16 14.04 3.70
C PRO A 254 -16.65 14.47 5.09
N ASP A 255 -17.74 13.86 5.56
CA ASP A 255 -18.31 14.13 6.88
C ASP A 255 -18.08 12.95 7.86
N PRO A 256 -17.21 13.12 8.89
CA PRO A 256 -16.96 12.11 9.90
C PRO A 256 -18.22 11.69 10.69
N ASP A 257 -19.18 12.59 10.88
CA ASP A 257 -20.38 12.34 11.69
C ASP A 257 -21.31 11.36 10.95
N VAL A 258 -21.39 11.47 9.63
CA VAL A 258 -22.07 10.50 8.76
C VAL A 258 -21.44 9.12 8.92
N ALA A 259 -20.11 9.00 8.91
CA ALA A 259 -19.47 7.69 9.05
C ALA A 259 -19.68 7.02 10.42
N GLU A 260 -19.88 7.81 11.48
CA GLU A 260 -20.19 7.29 12.81
C GLU A 260 -21.66 6.86 12.92
N ALA A 261 -22.58 7.64 12.36
CA ALA A 261 -24.00 7.26 12.26
C ALA A 261 -24.19 5.93 11.50
N LEU A 262 -23.45 5.75 10.40
CA LEU A 262 -23.50 4.53 9.57
C LEU A 262 -22.83 3.30 10.21
N ARG A 263 -22.07 3.48 11.31
CA ARG A 263 -21.46 2.38 12.08
C ARG A 263 -22.41 1.73 13.07
N GLN A 264 -23.38 2.50 13.57
CA GLN A 264 -24.26 2.11 14.67
C GLN A 264 -25.58 1.46 14.19
N GLY A 265 -25.78 1.34 12.87
CA GLY A 265 -26.96 0.72 12.23
C GLY A 265 -26.79 -0.77 11.92
#